data_AF-A0A844YFY9-F1
#
_entry.id   AF-A0A844YFY9-F1
#
_cell.length_a   1.000
_cell.length_b   1.000
_cell.length_c   1.000
_cell.angle_alpha   90.00
_cell.angle_beta   90.00
_cell.angle_gamma   90.00
#
_symmetry.space_group_name_H-M   'P 1'
#
loop_
_entity.id
_entity.type
_entity.pdbx_description
1 polymer ?
#
loop_
_entity_poly.entity_id
_entity_poly.type
_entity_poly.pdbx_seq_one_letter_code
_entity_poly.pdbx_strand_id
1 'polypeptide(L)'
;MSKTQEVSAVEADERREPTEAEAVAIDAARERRSNRPVRVQYNERERDGGTVRLESPHSDDEGNADHLADVFATSSEPFVSRSLVHLANMTSDNGSGDGFAGSCEGLNRDLALIGAIQPQNELEAALAVQMASVHELSLELLRRARKAKTVEGMQAYGNQATKMTRTFAAQMKALSDWRRGGEQVVRHVHVYEGGQAIVAGTINAGGQKTGFTAFKPHEQHIEGPCGPEVLGYDARGYAMPATSDEGPEPVQSARRQDSGCGSTKGES
;
A
#
# COMPACT_ATOMS: atom_id res chain seq x y z
N MET A 1 -3.67 -54.49 -43.43
CA MET A 1 -2.97 -54.77 -42.17
C MET A 1 -2.12 -53.56 -41.85
N SER A 2 -2.66 -52.63 -41.06
CA SER A 2 -2.29 -52.43 -39.65
C SER A 2 -0.79 -52.15 -39.49
N LYS A 3 -0.43 -50.90 -39.21
CA LYS A 3 -0.15 -50.51 -37.82
C LYS A 3 -0.15 -48.98 -37.66
N THR A 4 -1.19 -48.53 -37.00
CA THR A 4 -1.24 -47.27 -36.25
C THR A 4 -0.51 -47.49 -34.93
N GLN A 5 0.43 -46.61 -34.60
CA GLN A 5 0.92 -46.26 -33.26
C GLN A 5 2.01 -45.20 -33.52
N GLU A 6 2.09 -44.06 -32.86
CA GLU A 6 1.87 -43.86 -31.44
C GLU A 6 1.80 -42.34 -31.21
N VAL A 7 0.66 -41.84 -30.73
CA VAL A 7 0.57 -40.47 -30.21
C VAL A 7 0.88 -40.59 -28.72
N SER A 8 1.96 -39.94 -28.30
CA SER A 8 2.49 -40.01 -26.93
C SER A 8 1.41 -39.64 -25.92
N ALA A 9 1.21 -40.53 -24.96
CA ALA A 9 0.38 -40.30 -23.79
C ALA A 9 0.88 -39.07 -23.02
N VAL A 10 -0.01 -38.09 -22.84
CA VAL A 10 0.18 -36.99 -21.89
C VAL A 10 0.13 -37.61 -20.50
N GLU A 11 1.20 -37.46 -19.72
CA GLU A 11 1.24 -37.87 -18.31
C GLU A 11 0.02 -37.30 -17.57
N ALA A 12 -0.73 -38.16 -16.88
CA ALA A 12 -1.89 -37.74 -16.10
C ALA A 12 -1.42 -36.89 -14.91
N ASP A 13 -1.99 -35.70 -14.74
CA ASP A 13 -1.69 -34.81 -13.62
C ASP A 13 -2.10 -35.51 -12.30
N GLU A 14 -1.13 -35.79 -11.42
CA GLU A 14 -1.34 -36.52 -10.16
C GLU A 14 -2.15 -35.73 -9.11
N ARG A 15 -2.53 -34.47 -9.41
CA ARG A 15 -3.30 -33.62 -8.51
C ARG A 15 -4.77 -34.03 -8.45
N ARG A 16 -5.37 -33.96 -7.27
CA ARG A 16 -6.80 -34.24 -7.07
C ARG A 16 -7.67 -33.26 -7.84
N GLU A 17 -8.85 -33.72 -8.26
CA GLU A 17 -9.87 -32.82 -8.79
C GLU A 17 -10.42 -31.87 -7.69
N PRO A 18 -10.94 -30.70 -8.08
CA PRO A 18 -11.65 -29.82 -7.16
C PRO A 18 -12.84 -30.54 -6.52
N THR A 19 -13.00 -30.37 -5.22
CA THR A 19 -14.22 -30.77 -4.51
C THR A 19 -15.42 -29.95 -4.97
N GLU A 20 -16.64 -30.41 -4.71
CA GLU A 20 -17.85 -29.65 -5.05
C GLU A 20 -17.85 -28.23 -4.44
N ALA A 21 -17.42 -28.09 -3.18
CA ALA A 21 -17.30 -26.79 -2.52
C ALA A 21 -16.28 -25.86 -3.21
N GLU A 22 -15.17 -26.41 -3.71
CA GLU A 22 -14.19 -25.66 -4.47
C GLU A 22 -14.69 -25.29 -5.85
N ALA A 23 -15.44 -26.17 -6.53
CA ALA A 23 -16.05 -25.87 -7.82
C ALA A 23 -17.00 -24.67 -7.70
N VAL A 24 -17.87 -24.66 -6.70
CA VAL A 24 -18.77 -23.53 -6.41
C VAL A 24 -17.96 -22.25 -6.13
N ALA A 25 -16.89 -22.34 -5.34
CA ALA A 25 -16.03 -21.20 -5.04
C ALA A 25 -15.29 -20.67 -6.29
N ILE A 26 -14.86 -21.57 -7.18
CA ILE A 26 -14.20 -21.26 -8.46
C ILE A 26 -15.17 -20.54 -9.39
N ASP A 27 -16.39 -21.03 -9.54
CA ASP A 27 -17.38 -20.41 -10.43
C ASP A 27 -17.77 -19.01 -9.95
N ALA A 28 -17.97 -18.84 -8.64
CA ALA A 28 -18.18 -17.51 -8.05
C ALA A 28 -16.94 -16.60 -8.25
N ALA A 29 -15.72 -17.14 -8.21
CA ALA A 29 -14.50 -16.38 -8.48
C ALA A 29 -14.36 -15.99 -9.95
N ARG A 30 -14.75 -16.88 -10.88
CA ARG A 30 -14.78 -16.61 -12.32
C ARG A 30 -15.76 -15.48 -12.64
N GLU A 31 -16.97 -15.52 -12.08
CA GLU A 31 -17.95 -14.46 -12.25
C GLU A 31 -17.44 -13.11 -11.71
N ARG A 32 -16.86 -13.12 -10.50
CA ARG A 32 -16.21 -11.90 -9.97
C ARG A 32 -15.09 -11.40 -10.87
N ARG A 33 -14.32 -12.29 -11.50
CA ARG A 33 -13.23 -11.91 -12.40
C ARG A 33 -13.74 -11.36 -13.73
N SER A 34 -14.80 -11.95 -14.31
CA SER A 34 -15.40 -11.46 -15.56
C SER A 34 -16.06 -10.09 -15.39
N ASN A 35 -16.59 -9.80 -14.19
CA ASN A 35 -17.19 -8.50 -13.89
C ASN A 35 -16.16 -7.40 -13.56
N ARG A 36 -14.86 -7.72 -13.51
CA ARG A 36 -13.83 -6.69 -13.31
C ARG A 36 -13.64 -5.90 -14.61
N PRO A 37 -13.45 -4.58 -14.52
CA PRO A 37 -13.11 -3.76 -15.67
C PRO A 37 -11.84 -4.27 -16.37
N VAL A 38 -11.82 -4.12 -17.69
CA VAL A 38 -10.65 -4.41 -18.53
C VAL A 38 -9.50 -3.49 -18.08
N ARG A 39 -8.28 -3.98 -18.19
CA ARG A 39 -7.06 -3.24 -17.84
C ARG A 39 -6.23 -3.03 -19.08
N VAL A 40 -5.59 -1.87 -19.18
CA VAL A 40 -4.54 -1.64 -20.17
C VAL A 40 -3.41 -2.62 -19.93
N GLN A 41 -2.87 -3.18 -21.01
CA GLN A 41 -1.77 -4.13 -20.98
C GLN A 41 -0.81 -3.81 -22.12
N TYR A 42 0.46 -4.12 -21.90
CA TYR A 42 1.50 -4.12 -22.92
C TYR A 42 2.13 -5.51 -23.01
N ASN A 43 2.54 -5.87 -24.22
CA ASN A 43 3.29 -7.08 -24.51
C ASN A 43 4.76 -6.73 -24.74
N GLU A 44 5.64 -7.69 -24.44
CA GLU A 44 7.05 -7.62 -24.81
C GLU A 44 7.20 -8.10 -26.24
N ARG A 45 7.83 -7.29 -27.09
CA ARG A 45 8.37 -7.75 -28.37
C ARG A 45 9.89 -7.60 -28.36
N GLU A 46 10.57 -8.72 -28.51
CA GLU A 46 12.00 -8.73 -28.76
C GLU A 46 12.28 -8.28 -30.20
N ARG A 47 13.20 -7.33 -30.36
CA ARG A 47 13.68 -6.89 -31.66
C ARG A 47 15.05 -7.50 -31.95
N ASP A 48 15.37 -7.69 -33.23
CA ASP A 48 16.73 -7.94 -33.70
C ASP A 48 17.73 -7.00 -33.02
N GLY A 49 18.66 -7.58 -32.26
CA GLY A 49 19.62 -6.85 -31.43
C GLY A 49 19.33 -6.85 -29.93
N GLY A 50 18.36 -7.64 -29.44
CA GLY A 50 18.14 -7.89 -28.00
C GLY A 50 17.48 -6.72 -27.26
N THR A 51 16.96 -5.72 -27.98
CA THR A 51 16.20 -4.63 -27.35
C THR A 51 14.74 -5.03 -27.24
N VAL A 52 14.22 -5.12 -26.01
CA VAL A 52 12.79 -5.34 -25.76
C VAL A 52 12.03 -4.01 -25.92
N ARG A 53 10.90 -4.04 -26.64
CA ARG A 53 9.98 -2.91 -26.75
C ARG A 53 8.60 -3.28 -26.20
N LEU A 54 7.94 -2.29 -25.63
CA LEU A 54 6.52 -2.35 -25.28
C LEU A 54 5.70 -2.29 -26.57
N GLU A 55 4.75 -3.20 -26.74
CA GLU A 55 3.81 -3.22 -27.85
C GLU A 55 2.36 -3.29 -27.34
N SER A 56 1.44 -2.63 -28.05
CA SER A 56 0.00 -2.75 -27.83
C SER A 56 -0.45 -4.21 -27.97
N PRO A 57 -1.45 -4.66 -27.19
CA PRO A 57 -1.93 -6.04 -27.23
C PRO A 57 -2.84 -6.32 -28.44
N HIS A 58 -3.23 -5.28 -29.18
CA HIS A 58 -4.11 -5.33 -30.35
C HIS A 58 -3.69 -4.30 -31.40
N SER A 59 -4.22 -4.46 -32.62
CA SER A 59 -3.88 -3.63 -33.79
C SER A 59 -4.41 -2.19 -33.74
N ASP A 60 -5.33 -1.89 -32.83
CA ASP A 60 -5.86 -0.55 -32.62
C ASP A 60 -4.98 0.22 -31.64
N ASP A 61 -3.89 0.81 -32.15
CA ASP A 61 -2.93 1.56 -31.33
C ASP A 61 -3.52 2.85 -30.77
N GLU A 62 -4.39 3.53 -31.53
CA GLU A 62 -5.08 4.75 -31.08
C GLU A 62 -6.03 4.44 -29.93
N GLY A 63 -6.87 3.39 -30.06
CA GLY A 63 -7.75 2.95 -28.98
C GLY A 63 -6.99 2.50 -27.72
N ASN A 64 -5.82 1.88 -27.87
CA ASN A 64 -4.96 1.55 -26.72
C ASN A 64 -4.41 2.81 -26.04
N ALA A 65 -3.99 3.82 -26.83
CA ALA A 65 -3.52 5.09 -26.33
C ALA A 65 -4.61 5.86 -25.57
N ASP A 66 -5.84 5.87 -26.09
CA ASP A 66 -7.01 6.47 -25.42
C ASP A 66 -7.32 5.76 -24.09
N HIS A 67 -7.29 4.43 -24.07
CA HIS A 67 -7.51 3.66 -22.84
C HIS A 67 -6.40 3.92 -21.82
N LEU A 68 -5.15 4.09 -22.26
CA LEU A 68 -4.05 4.45 -21.37
C LEU A 68 -4.19 5.89 -20.83
N ALA A 69 -4.59 6.83 -21.67
CA ALA A 69 -4.87 8.21 -21.28
C ALA A 69 -5.98 8.28 -20.22
N ASP A 70 -7.04 7.48 -20.38
CA ASP A 70 -8.12 7.33 -19.38
C ASP A 70 -7.62 6.77 -18.05
N VAL A 71 -6.74 5.77 -18.05
CA VAL A 71 -6.13 5.23 -16.82
C VAL A 71 -5.38 6.29 -16.02
N PHE A 72 -4.75 7.25 -16.70
CA PHE A 72 -4.06 8.39 -16.09
C PHE A 72 -4.93 9.65 -15.95
N ALA A 73 -6.22 9.58 -16.31
CA ALA A 73 -7.15 10.71 -16.29
C ALA A 73 -6.56 11.99 -16.89
N THR A 74 -5.92 11.87 -18.05
CA THR A 74 -5.25 12.99 -18.71
C THR A 74 -5.39 12.91 -20.22
N SER A 75 -5.32 14.06 -20.88
CA SER A 75 -5.11 14.15 -22.33
C SER A 75 -3.66 14.46 -22.71
N SER A 76 -2.75 14.54 -21.73
CA SER A 76 -1.36 14.93 -21.93
C SER A 76 -0.50 13.71 -22.25
N GLU A 77 -0.24 13.48 -23.54
CA GLU A 77 0.67 12.43 -24.00
C GLU A 77 2.09 12.52 -23.37
N PRO A 78 2.70 13.70 -23.17
CA PRO A 78 3.97 13.81 -22.44
C PRO A 78 3.90 13.29 -21.00
N PHE A 79 2.76 13.49 -20.31
CA PHE A 79 2.56 12.99 -18.97
C PHE A 79 2.47 11.46 -18.95
N VAL A 80 1.69 10.89 -19.87
CA VAL A 80 1.52 9.44 -20.02
C VAL A 80 2.86 8.78 -20.35
N SER A 81 3.56 9.26 -21.38
CA SER A 81 4.86 8.72 -21.79
C SER A 81 5.91 8.80 -20.67
N ARG A 82 5.99 9.94 -19.96
CA ARG A 82 6.91 10.09 -18.83
C ARG A 82 6.59 9.14 -17.67
N SER A 83 5.30 8.96 -17.39
CA SER A 83 4.79 8.05 -16.35
C SER A 83 5.09 6.59 -16.68
N LEU A 84 4.86 6.17 -17.93
CA LEU A 84 5.21 4.82 -18.39
C LEU A 84 6.71 4.53 -18.24
N VAL A 85 7.56 5.44 -18.71
CA VAL A 85 9.03 5.30 -18.58
C VAL A 85 9.43 5.22 -17.11
N HIS A 86 8.80 6.03 -16.24
CA HIS A 86 9.06 5.96 -14.80
C HIS A 86 8.70 4.60 -14.21
N LEU A 87 7.50 4.09 -14.48
CA LEU A 87 7.03 2.79 -13.97
C LEU A 87 7.90 1.64 -14.50
N ALA A 88 8.20 1.63 -15.80
CA ALA A 88 9.05 0.60 -16.41
C ALA A 88 10.46 0.54 -15.77
N ASN A 89 11.04 1.70 -15.46
CA ASN A 89 12.34 1.79 -14.80
C ASN A 89 12.29 1.40 -13.31
N MET A 90 11.13 1.50 -12.65
CA MET A 90 10.98 1.05 -11.26
C MET A 90 10.84 -0.48 -11.17
N THR A 91 10.28 -1.09 -12.21
CA THR A 91 10.04 -2.54 -12.27
C THR A 91 11.19 -3.33 -12.88
N SER A 92 12.20 -2.66 -13.43
CA SER A 92 13.38 -3.34 -13.97
C SER A 92 14.22 -3.92 -12.84
N ASP A 93 14.47 -5.22 -12.89
CA ASP A 93 15.33 -5.89 -11.93
C ASP A 93 16.77 -5.37 -12.11
N ASN A 94 17.32 -4.73 -11.08
CA ASN A 94 18.69 -4.17 -11.09
C ASN A 94 19.82 -5.24 -11.19
N GLY A 95 19.48 -6.49 -11.50
CA GLY A 95 20.37 -7.65 -11.48
C GLY A 95 20.68 -8.28 -12.85
N SER A 96 19.93 -7.94 -13.90
CA SER A 96 20.25 -8.34 -15.28
C SER A 96 21.04 -7.21 -15.94
N GLY A 97 22.31 -7.45 -16.24
CA GLY A 97 23.26 -6.50 -16.83
C GLY A 97 22.96 -6.09 -18.28
N ASP A 98 21.73 -6.24 -18.72
CA ASP A 98 21.29 -6.10 -20.11
C ASP A 98 20.30 -4.94 -20.17
N GLY A 99 20.55 -3.97 -21.05
CA GLY A 99 19.81 -2.69 -21.11
C GLY A 99 18.29 -2.85 -21.22
N PHE A 100 17.54 -1.90 -20.66
CA PHE A 100 16.06 -1.91 -20.59
C PHE A 100 15.47 -3.31 -20.30
N ALA A 101 15.75 -3.85 -19.13
CA ALA A 101 15.03 -5.01 -18.58
C ALA A 101 13.75 -4.58 -17.86
N GLY A 102 12.99 -3.64 -18.43
CA GLY A 102 11.66 -3.30 -17.90
C GLY A 102 10.71 -4.42 -18.30
N SER A 103 10.40 -5.33 -17.37
CA SER A 103 9.41 -6.37 -17.66
C SER A 103 8.04 -5.74 -17.84
N CYS A 104 7.36 -6.06 -18.96
CA CYS A 104 5.96 -5.70 -19.17
C CYS A 104 5.08 -6.22 -18.04
N GLU A 105 5.47 -7.32 -17.39
CA GLU A 105 4.73 -7.87 -16.26
C GLU A 105 4.67 -6.86 -15.10
N GLY A 106 5.83 -6.30 -14.74
CA GLY A 106 5.92 -5.28 -13.69
C GLY A 106 5.13 -4.03 -14.06
N LEU A 107 5.29 -3.54 -15.30
CA LEU A 107 4.55 -2.38 -15.80
C LEU A 107 3.04 -2.61 -15.78
N ASN A 108 2.57 -3.76 -16.28
CA ASN A 108 1.15 -4.11 -16.35
C ASN A 108 0.55 -4.22 -14.94
N ARG A 109 1.31 -4.72 -13.95
CA ARG A 109 0.88 -4.75 -12.55
C ARG A 109 0.69 -3.35 -11.98
N ASP A 110 1.63 -2.43 -12.25
CA ASP A 110 1.54 -1.04 -11.78
C ASP A 110 0.41 -0.28 -12.47
N LEU A 111 0.22 -0.48 -13.78
CA LEU A 111 -0.94 0.05 -14.52
C LEU A 111 -2.26 -0.49 -13.98
N ALA A 112 -2.32 -1.77 -13.60
CA ALA A 112 -3.50 -2.35 -12.97
C ALA A 112 -3.80 -1.73 -11.59
N LEU A 113 -2.76 -1.38 -10.82
CA LEU A 113 -2.89 -0.69 -9.53
C LEU A 113 -3.39 0.75 -9.74
N ILE A 114 -2.83 1.49 -10.69
CA ILE A 114 -3.27 2.86 -11.02
C ILE A 114 -4.72 2.85 -11.51
N GLY A 115 -5.07 1.93 -12.42
CA GLY A 115 -6.44 1.74 -12.88
C GLY A 115 -7.41 1.27 -11.79
N ALA A 116 -6.92 0.72 -10.68
CA ALA A 116 -7.74 0.42 -9.50
C ALA A 116 -7.95 1.64 -8.59
N ILE A 117 -7.02 2.60 -8.59
CA ILE A 117 -7.16 3.89 -7.91
C ILE A 117 -8.21 4.77 -8.62
N GLN A 118 -8.33 4.61 -9.94
CA GLN A 118 -9.25 5.38 -10.80
C GLN A 118 -9.06 6.89 -10.58
N PRO A 119 -7.88 7.44 -10.93
CA PRO A 119 -7.64 8.87 -10.78
C PRO A 119 -8.69 9.67 -11.58
N GLN A 120 -9.04 10.86 -11.09
CA GLN A 120 -10.04 11.73 -11.73
C GLN A 120 -9.42 12.92 -12.48
N ASN A 121 -8.12 13.15 -12.30
CA ASN A 121 -7.35 14.23 -12.92
C ASN A 121 -5.85 13.93 -12.81
N GLU A 122 -5.01 14.77 -13.43
CA GLU A 122 -3.56 14.59 -13.45
C GLU A 122 -2.90 14.58 -12.05
N LEU A 123 -3.45 15.31 -11.07
CA LEU A 123 -2.88 15.33 -9.71
C LEU A 123 -3.09 14.00 -9.00
N GLU A 124 -4.30 13.45 -9.09
CA GLU A 124 -4.59 12.10 -8.58
C GLU A 124 -3.77 11.05 -9.34
N ALA A 125 -3.58 11.21 -10.65
CA ALA A 125 -2.78 10.30 -11.45
C ALA A 125 -1.29 10.34 -11.06
N ALA A 126 -0.74 11.52 -10.83
CA ALA A 126 0.64 11.67 -10.34
C ALA A 126 0.81 11.02 -8.96
N LEU A 127 -0.17 11.20 -8.07
CA LEU A 127 -0.19 10.52 -6.77
C LEU A 127 -0.31 9.01 -6.93
N ALA A 128 -1.13 8.52 -7.86
CA ALA A 128 -1.30 7.10 -8.14
C ALA A 128 0.01 6.45 -8.65
N VAL A 129 0.73 7.12 -9.56
CA VAL A 129 2.07 6.69 -10.02
C VAL A 129 3.05 6.60 -8.85
N GLN A 130 3.03 7.60 -7.96
CA GLN A 130 3.86 7.58 -6.76
C GLN A 130 3.48 6.44 -5.82
N MET A 131 2.19 6.18 -5.62
CA MET A 131 1.68 5.10 -4.78
C MET A 131 2.08 3.73 -5.33
N ALA A 132 2.02 3.53 -6.65
CA ALA A 132 2.50 2.30 -7.29
C ALA A 132 4.01 2.11 -7.06
N SER A 133 4.80 3.16 -7.25
CA SER A 133 6.25 3.13 -6.98
C SER A 133 6.59 2.81 -5.52
N VAL A 134 5.86 3.41 -4.57
CA VAL A 134 6.03 3.15 -3.13
C VAL A 134 5.65 1.72 -2.78
N HIS A 135 4.55 1.21 -3.37
CA HIS A 135 4.13 -0.17 -3.18
C HIS A 135 5.22 -1.13 -3.65
N GLU A 136 5.73 -0.94 -4.87
CA GLU A 136 6.74 -1.84 -5.42
C GLU A 136 8.05 -1.81 -4.62
N LEU A 137 8.53 -0.62 -4.28
CA LEU A 137 9.71 -0.48 -3.43
C LEU A 137 9.52 -1.15 -2.07
N SER A 138 8.32 -1.08 -1.49
CA SER A 138 8.02 -1.76 -0.22
C SER A 138 8.12 -3.28 -0.34
N LEU A 139 7.62 -3.87 -1.43
CA LEU A 139 7.67 -5.32 -1.67
C LEU A 139 9.11 -5.79 -1.91
N GLU A 140 9.90 -5.03 -2.69
CA GLU A 140 11.30 -5.36 -2.93
C GLU A 140 12.12 -5.26 -1.64
N LEU A 141 11.90 -4.24 -0.80
CA LEU A 141 12.56 -4.12 0.50
C LEU A 141 12.19 -5.28 1.44
N LEU A 142 10.92 -5.71 1.46
CA LEU A 142 10.51 -6.89 2.22
C LEU A 142 11.20 -8.16 1.71
N ARG A 143 11.30 -8.33 0.39
CA ARG A 143 12.01 -9.46 -0.23
C ARG A 143 13.48 -9.47 0.16
N ARG A 144 14.15 -8.30 0.13
CA ARG A 144 15.55 -8.14 0.55
C ARG A 144 15.74 -8.40 2.03
N ALA A 145 14.85 -7.89 2.89
CA ALA A 145 14.87 -8.15 4.31
C ALA A 145 14.80 -9.65 4.61
N ARG A 146 13.92 -10.39 3.92
CA ARG A 146 13.79 -11.85 4.07
C ARG A 146 15.05 -12.61 3.62
N LYS A 147 15.77 -12.10 2.62
CA LYS A 147 17.00 -12.72 2.08
C LYS A 147 18.27 -12.28 2.83
N ALA A 148 18.18 -11.30 3.73
CA ALA A 148 19.35 -10.77 4.41
C ALA A 148 20.01 -11.84 5.30
N LYS A 149 21.34 -11.94 5.22
CA LYS A 149 22.14 -12.89 6.02
C LYS A 149 22.59 -12.31 7.36
N THR A 150 22.49 -11.00 7.54
CA THR A 150 22.89 -10.28 8.74
C THR A 150 21.68 -9.63 9.40
N VAL A 151 21.73 -9.48 10.72
CA VAL A 151 20.65 -8.85 11.50
C VAL A 151 20.51 -7.38 11.10
N GLU A 152 21.64 -6.70 10.87
CA GLU A 152 21.68 -5.30 10.45
C GLU A 152 21.03 -5.11 9.09
N GLY A 153 21.29 -6.02 8.13
CA GLY A 153 20.67 -5.99 6.81
C GLY A 153 19.16 -6.24 6.88
N MET A 154 18.73 -7.21 7.67
CA MET A 154 17.32 -7.50 7.91
C MET A 154 16.59 -6.30 8.53
N GLN A 155 17.20 -5.67 9.53
CA GLN A 155 16.65 -4.48 10.20
C GLN A 155 16.63 -3.26 9.27
N ALA A 156 17.70 -3.01 8.50
CA ALA A 156 17.77 -1.87 7.60
C ALA A 156 16.66 -1.91 6.54
N TYR A 157 16.52 -3.03 5.83
CA TYR A 157 15.48 -3.20 4.82
C TYR A 157 14.08 -3.28 5.44
N GLY A 158 13.92 -3.96 6.57
CA GLY A 158 12.64 -4.05 7.28
C GLY A 158 12.13 -2.69 7.77
N ASN A 159 13.02 -1.85 8.31
CA ASN A 159 12.68 -0.50 8.74
C ASN A 159 12.31 0.41 7.55
N GLN A 160 13.02 0.32 6.43
CA GLN A 160 12.69 1.06 5.21
C GLN A 160 11.35 0.59 4.63
N ALA A 161 11.11 -0.72 4.55
CA ALA A 161 9.83 -1.28 4.11
C ALA A 161 8.67 -0.76 4.97
N THR A 162 8.83 -0.75 6.30
CA THR A 162 7.83 -0.23 7.24
C THR A 162 7.54 1.26 7.01
N LYS A 163 8.55 2.06 6.64
CA LYS A 163 8.33 3.46 6.28
C LYS A 163 7.53 3.57 4.99
N MET A 164 7.85 2.79 3.96
CA MET A 164 7.13 2.81 2.69
C MET A 164 5.68 2.37 2.85
N THR A 165 5.40 1.33 3.62
CA THR A 165 4.00 0.89 3.87
C THR A 165 3.21 1.94 4.64
N ARG A 166 3.82 2.63 5.62
CA ARG A 166 3.20 3.78 6.30
C ARG A 166 2.93 4.94 5.35
N THR A 167 3.86 5.26 4.45
CA THR A 167 3.67 6.29 3.41
C THR A 167 2.52 5.92 2.49
N PHE A 168 2.44 4.68 2.02
CA PHE A 168 1.34 4.21 1.18
C PHE A 168 -0.02 4.37 1.86
N ALA A 169 -0.13 3.99 3.14
CA ALA A 169 -1.35 4.19 3.92
C ALA A 169 -1.72 5.67 4.09
N ALA A 170 -0.72 6.54 4.30
CA ALA A 170 -0.93 7.98 4.38
C ALA A 170 -1.40 8.57 3.04
N GLN A 171 -0.86 8.12 1.91
CA GLN A 171 -1.30 8.52 0.57
C GLN A 171 -2.74 8.06 0.29
N MET A 172 -3.10 6.83 0.64
CA MET A 172 -4.48 6.33 0.54
C MET A 172 -5.45 7.20 1.35
N LYS A 173 -5.07 7.57 2.57
CA LYS A 173 -5.87 8.46 3.42
C LYS A 173 -5.98 9.86 2.81
N ALA A 174 -4.87 10.43 2.35
CA ALA A 174 -4.85 11.75 1.73
C ALA A 174 -5.73 11.81 0.47
N LEU A 175 -5.70 10.77 -0.37
CA LEU A 175 -6.55 10.67 -1.55
C LEU A 175 -8.05 10.57 -1.16
N SER A 176 -8.38 9.78 -0.15
CA SER A 176 -9.75 9.66 0.35
C SER A 176 -10.26 11.00 0.92
N ASP A 177 -9.44 11.67 1.72
CA ASP A 177 -9.76 12.98 2.30
C ASP A 177 -9.89 14.07 1.21
N TRP A 178 -9.01 14.02 0.19
CA TRP A 178 -9.07 14.88 -1.00
C TRP A 178 -10.39 14.71 -1.76
N ARG A 179 -10.78 13.46 -2.06
CA ARG A 179 -12.03 13.16 -2.76
C ARG A 179 -13.28 13.51 -1.96
N ARG A 180 -13.21 13.45 -0.63
CA ARG A 180 -14.30 13.88 0.25
C ARG A 180 -14.45 15.41 0.32
N GLY A 181 -13.52 16.18 -0.25
CA GLY A 181 -13.64 17.64 -0.34
C GLY A 181 -13.62 18.36 1.01
N GLY A 182 -13.04 17.76 2.06
CA GLY A 182 -12.93 18.38 3.38
C GLY A 182 -14.23 18.43 4.20
N GLU A 183 -15.29 17.71 3.81
CA GLU A 183 -16.54 17.68 4.58
C GLU A 183 -16.39 16.82 5.85
N GLN A 184 -15.92 17.47 6.93
CA GLN A 184 -16.02 16.92 8.27
C GLN A 184 -17.38 17.36 8.83
N VAL A 185 -18.37 16.46 8.81
CA VAL A 185 -19.68 16.70 9.45
C VAL A 185 -19.47 16.71 10.97
N VAL A 186 -19.07 17.85 11.52
CA VAL A 186 -18.96 18.06 12.97
C VAL A 186 -20.38 18.18 13.53
N ARG A 187 -20.93 17.08 14.03
CA ARG A 187 -22.17 17.12 14.81
C ARG A 187 -21.85 17.73 16.17
N HIS A 188 -22.20 19.00 16.36
CA HIS A 188 -22.23 19.61 17.69
C HIS A 188 -23.29 18.89 18.53
N VAL A 189 -22.86 18.03 19.45
CA VAL A 189 -23.72 17.43 20.46
C VAL A 189 -23.74 18.38 21.66
N HIS A 190 -24.81 19.15 21.80
CA HIS A 190 -25.06 19.89 23.03
C HIS A 190 -25.46 18.92 24.14
N VAL A 191 -24.55 18.66 25.07
CA VAL A 191 -24.86 17.97 26.32
C VAL A 191 -25.25 19.04 27.33
N TYR A 192 -26.53 19.12 27.67
CA TYR A 192 -27.00 19.95 28.79
C TYR A 192 -26.81 19.19 30.11
N GLU A 193 -26.45 19.90 31.18
CA GLU A 193 -26.29 19.35 32.52
C GLU A 193 -27.55 18.59 32.95
N GLY A 194 -27.44 17.26 33.04
CA GLY A 194 -28.50 16.35 33.50
C GLY A 194 -29.11 15.41 32.44
N GLY A 195 -28.73 15.50 31.16
CA GLY A 195 -29.22 14.58 30.13
C GLY A 195 -28.22 13.48 29.78
N GLN A 196 -28.49 12.23 30.18
CA GLN A 196 -27.76 11.07 29.63
C GLN A 196 -28.01 10.96 28.12
N ALA A 197 -27.00 11.32 27.33
CA ALA A 197 -27.05 11.16 25.88
C ALA A 197 -26.86 9.67 25.52
N ILE A 198 -27.96 8.96 25.25
CA ILE A 198 -27.90 7.65 24.61
C ILE A 198 -27.58 7.88 23.13
N VAL A 199 -26.37 7.53 22.72
CA VAL A 199 -25.95 7.54 21.31
C VAL A 199 -26.58 6.33 20.61
N ALA A 200 -27.79 6.50 20.08
CA ALA A 200 -28.34 5.56 19.12
C ALA A 200 -27.65 5.78 17.76
N GLY A 201 -26.51 5.11 17.56
CA GLY A 201 -25.96 4.93 16.22
C GLY A 201 -26.98 4.20 15.36
N THR A 202 -27.33 4.81 14.23
CA THR A 202 -28.18 4.32 13.13
C THR A 202 -28.60 2.85 13.24
N ILE A 203 -29.80 2.61 13.78
CA ILE A 203 -30.48 1.32 13.67
C ILE A 203 -31.23 1.37 12.34
N ASN A 204 -30.72 0.66 11.32
CA ASN A 204 -31.55 0.27 10.18
C ASN A 204 -32.58 -0.75 10.69
N ALA A 205 -33.68 -0.27 11.26
CA ALA A 205 -34.79 -1.08 11.69
C ALA A 205 -35.65 -1.46 10.47
N GLY A 206 -35.18 -2.45 9.70
CA GLY A 206 -36.07 -3.29 8.92
C GLY A 206 -36.85 -4.18 9.89
N GLY A 207 -38.14 -3.92 10.06
CA GLY A 207 -38.96 -4.58 11.06
C GLY A 207 -39.24 -6.04 10.75
N GLN A 208 -39.24 -6.88 11.79
CA GLN A 208 -40.27 -7.88 12.03
C GLN A 208 -40.27 -8.28 13.51
N LYS A 209 -41.45 -8.19 14.14
CA LYS A 209 -41.73 -8.53 15.53
C LYS A 209 -42.11 -10.00 15.64
N THR A 210 -41.52 -10.72 16.61
CA THR A 210 -42.07 -11.83 17.43
C THR A 210 -40.92 -12.26 18.35
N GLY A 211 -40.97 -12.47 19.66
CA GLY A 211 -41.94 -12.45 20.75
C GLY A 211 -41.17 -12.90 22.02
N PHE A 212 -41.65 -12.51 23.21
CA PHE A 212 -41.27 -12.91 24.59
C PHE A 212 -40.24 -14.07 24.76
N THR A 213 -39.23 -13.97 25.65
CA THR A 213 -39.40 -14.07 27.11
C THR A 213 -38.30 -13.38 27.93
N ALA A 214 -38.69 -12.94 29.13
CA ALA A 214 -37.91 -12.26 30.14
C ALA A 214 -36.81 -13.11 30.82
N PHE A 215 -35.65 -12.49 31.05
CA PHE A 215 -34.74 -12.84 32.15
C PHE A 215 -34.25 -11.54 32.79
N LYS A 216 -34.61 -11.31 34.05
CA LYS A 216 -34.01 -10.29 34.92
C LYS A 216 -32.69 -10.84 35.48
N PRO A 217 -31.65 -9.99 35.66
CA PRO A 217 -30.38 -10.43 36.22
C PRO A 217 -30.53 -10.66 37.74
N HIS A 218 -29.89 -11.70 38.24
CA HIS A 218 -29.81 -12.01 39.65
C HIS A 218 -28.63 -11.24 40.26
N GLU A 219 -28.94 -10.27 41.12
CA GLU A 219 -28.03 -9.76 42.13
C GLU A 219 -27.71 -10.89 43.12
N GLN A 220 -26.42 -11.10 43.41
CA GLN A 220 -25.99 -11.84 44.59
C GLN A 220 -25.16 -10.90 45.46
N HIS A 221 -25.83 -10.42 46.50
CA HIS A 221 -25.25 -9.83 47.70
C HIS A 221 -24.51 -10.94 48.46
N ILE A 222 -23.23 -10.71 48.80
CA ILE A 222 -22.54 -11.46 49.84
C ILE A 222 -21.90 -10.43 50.78
N GLU A 223 -22.43 -10.38 52.01
CA GLU A 223 -21.86 -9.64 53.14
C GLU A 223 -20.96 -10.59 53.96
N GLY A 224 -19.76 -10.13 54.35
CA GLY A 224 -18.94 -10.75 55.42
C GLY A 224 -17.50 -11.14 55.02
N PRO A 225 -16.51 -11.01 55.92
CA PRO A 225 -15.33 -10.18 55.64
C PRO A 225 -14.04 -10.98 55.45
N CYS A 226 -13.28 -10.66 54.42
CA CYS A 226 -11.82 -10.86 54.41
C CYS A 226 -11.20 -9.97 53.33
N GLY A 227 -10.69 -8.81 53.72
CA GLY A 227 -9.72 -8.08 52.90
C GLY A 227 -8.42 -8.87 52.79
N PRO A 228 -7.62 -8.61 51.73
CA PRO A 228 -6.59 -7.59 51.94
C PRO A 228 -6.48 -6.56 50.80
N GLU A 229 -6.16 -5.35 51.25
CA GLU A 229 -5.30 -4.31 50.67
C GLU A 229 -5.45 -3.96 49.18
N VAL A 230 -6.18 -2.85 49.01
CA VAL A 230 -6.04 -1.91 47.89
C VAL A 230 -4.58 -1.46 47.73
N LEU A 231 -4.12 -1.33 46.48
CA LEU A 231 -2.91 -0.57 46.17
C LEU A 231 -3.21 0.91 46.47
N GLY A 232 -2.80 1.35 47.65
CA GLY A 232 -2.92 2.73 48.10
C GLY A 232 -2.05 3.67 47.27
N TYR A 233 -2.62 4.84 46.96
CA TYR A 233 -1.89 6.00 46.46
C TYR A 233 -0.86 6.41 47.53
N ASP A 234 0.43 6.25 47.25
CA ASP A 234 1.47 6.64 48.20
C ASP A 234 1.50 8.17 48.32
N ALA A 235 1.17 8.65 49.53
CA ALA A 235 1.19 10.06 49.93
C ALA A 235 2.60 10.49 50.40
N ARG A 236 3.64 10.03 49.69
CA ARG A 236 5.03 10.46 49.83
C ARG A 236 5.55 10.82 48.45
N GLY A 237 5.35 12.08 48.09
CA GLY A 237 5.72 12.62 46.80
C GLY A 237 7.22 12.48 46.52
N TYR A 238 7.55 11.70 45.49
CA TYR A 238 8.76 11.96 44.72
C TYR A 238 8.45 13.12 43.79
N ALA A 239 8.95 14.31 44.15
CA ALA A 239 8.93 15.45 43.27
C ALA A 239 9.57 15.05 41.93
N MET A 240 8.77 15.05 40.87
CA MET A 240 9.27 14.96 39.51
C MET A 240 10.08 16.24 39.25
N PRO A 241 11.31 16.16 38.72
CA PRO A 241 12.10 17.35 38.44
C PRO A 241 11.32 18.25 37.48
N ALA A 242 11.06 19.48 37.93
CA ALA A 242 10.47 20.53 37.09
C ALA A 242 11.42 20.83 35.93
N THR A 243 10.84 21.06 34.76
CA THR A 243 11.52 21.58 33.57
C THR A 243 12.13 22.95 33.90
N SER A 244 13.46 23.02 34.00
CA SER A 244 14.16 24.30 34.02
C SER A 244 14.14 24.91 32.61
N ASP A 245 13.71 26.16 32.51
CA ASP A 245 13.81 27.03 31.32
C ASP A 245 15.27 27.50 31.10
N GLU A 246 16.21 26.57 31.02
CA GLU A 246 17.60 26.85 30.61
C GLU A 246 17.77 26.38 29.16
N GLY A 247 17.84 27.36 28.24
CA GLY A 247 18.15 27.10 26.84
C GLY A 247 19.50 26.37 26.70
N PRO A 248 19.67 25.51 25.67
CA PRO A 248 20.89 24.73 25.51
C PRO A 248 22.12 25.65 25.28
N GLU A 249 23.21 25.35 25.97
CA GLU A 249 24.51 26.01 25.76
C GLU A 249 24.99 25.86 24.30
N PRO A 250 25.70 26.87 23.74
CA PRO A 250 26.14 26.84 22.37
C PRO A 250 27.15 25.70 22.13
N VAL A 251 26.73 24.75 21.29
CA VAL A 251 27.59 23.66 20.80
C VAL A 251 28.78 24.21 20.02
N GLN A 252 29.96 23.63 20.27
CA GLN A 252 31.21 24.00 19.61
C GLN A 252 31.11 23.83 18.09
N SER A 253 31.46 24.87 17.35
CA SER A 253 31.48 24.89 15.89
C SER A 253 32.51 23.91 15.32
N ALA A 254 32.05 22.86 14.64
CA ALA A 254 32.89 21.94 13.88
C ALA A 254 33.39 22.61 12.59
N ARG A 255 34.40 23.48 12.70
CA ARG A 255 35.14 23.97 11.54
C ARG A 255 36.31 23.02 11.27
N ARG A 256 36.20 22.28 10.17
CA ARG A 256 37.30 21.61 9.48
C ARG A 256 38.54 22.53 9.44
N GLN A 257 39.64 22.07 10.01
CA GLN A 257 40.96 22.50 9.61
C GLN A 257 41.21 21.91 8.21
N ASP A 258 40.90 22.67 7.17
CA ASP A 258 41.46 22.41 5.85
C ASP A 258 42.78 23.17 5.75
N SER A 259 43.82 22.33 5.69
CA SER A 259 45.20 22.56 5.28
C SER A 259 45.39 23.61 4.18
N GLY A 260 46.34 24.51 4.44
CA GLY A 260 47.27 25.15 3.51
C GLY A 260 46.81 25.45 2.09
N CYS A 261 46.35 26.69 1.86
CA CYS A 261 46.43 27.33 0.56
C CYS A 261 47.61 28.32 0.59
N GLY A 262 48.59 28.08 -0.29
CA GLY A 262 49.84 28.83 -0.37
C GLY A 262 49.63 30.31 -0.72
N SER A 263 50.31 31.16 0.03
CA SER A 263 50.62 32.53 -0.36
C SER A 263 51.85 32.53 -1.26
N THR A 264 51.71 33.01 -2.50
CA THR A 264 52.81 33.68 -3.20
C THR A 264 52.30 35.02 -3.73
N LYS A 265 52.83 36.09 -3.13
CA LYS A 265 52.84 37.46 -3.65
C LYS A 265 54.22 38.04 -3.35
N GLY A 266 54.83 38.67 -4.35
CA GLY A 266 56.07 39.45 -4.25
C GLY A 266 57.32 38.57 -4.38
N GLU A 267 58.39 38.92 -5.11
CA GLU A 267 58.90 40.23 -5.53
C GLU A 267 59.89 40.05 -6.71
N SER A 268 60.09 41.14 -7.45
CA SER A 268 61.21 41.46 -8.37
C SER A 268 61.20 40.87 -9.79
#